data_AF-A0A439TNT3-F1
#
_entry.id   AF-A0A439TNT3-F1
#
_cell.length_a   1.000
_cell.length_b   1.000
_cell.length_c   1.000
_cell.angle_alpha   90.00
_cell.angle_beta   90.00
_cell.angle_gamma   90.00
#
_symmetry.space_group_name_H-M   'P 1'
#
loop_
_entity.id
_entity.type
_entity.pdbx_description
1 polymer ?
#
loop_
_entity_poly.entity_id
_entity_poly.type
_entity_poly.pdbx_seq_one_letter_code
_entity_poly.pdbx_strand_id
1 'polypeptide(L)'
;MGKPRSWLKSWVGHRLEMYVSPAWSEARVGPLRAMLERLEIEHLRHGGYNNGELFVSYTQFVDFGISRKSIKRTQQLAVDLGFIEVTYTEGDGVIRPPNAYRLTYLPAKGKTTPTDEWKTITKEKAKRLVEAFRADDKAAAKATKKTIREAA
;
A
#
# COMPACT_ATOMS: atom_id res chain seq x y z
N MET A 1 -31.38 11.93 -12.86
CA MET A 1 -30.25 11.72 -11.93
C MET A 1 -30.18 10.25 -11.56
N GLY A 2 -29.06 9.57 -11.81
CA GLY A 2 -28.88 8.16 -11.43
C GLY A 2 -28.88 7.99 -9.91
N LYS A 3 -29.29 6.81 -9.42
CA LYS A 3 -29.23 6.49 -7.98
C LYS A 3 -27.80 6.71 -7.47
N PRO A 4 -27.59 7.38 -6.33
CA PRO A 4 -26.26 7.55 -5.76
C PRO A 4 -25.65 6.17 -5.49
N ARG A 5 -24.40 6.01 -5.89
CA ARG A 5 -23.63 4.77 -5.67
C ARG A 5 -23.58 4.47 -4.17
N SER A 6 -24.05 3.29 -3.75
CA SER A 6 -24.20 2.93 -2.33
C SER A 6 -22.88 2.99 -1.56
N TRP A 7 -21.77 2.65 -2.20
CA TRP A 7 -20.42 2.67 -1.62
C TRP A 7 -19.88 4.07 -1.29
N LEU A 8 -20.49 5.16 -1.77
CA LEU A 8 -20.09 6.51 -1.36
C LEU A 8 -20.38 6.81 0.12
N LYS A 9 -21.17 5.95 0.79
CA LYS A 9 -21.45 6.02 2.23
C LYS A 9 -20.51 5.16 3.06
N SER A 10 -19.66 4.34 2.43
CA SER A 10 -18.73 3.45 3.12
C SER A 10 -17.57 4.24 3.72
N TRP A 11 -16.99 3.74 4.82
CA TRP A 11 -15.88 4.38 5.53
C TRP A 11 -14.87 3.34 6.02
N VAL A 12 -13.61 3.76 6.16
CA VAL A 12 -12.55 2.99 6.81
C VAL A 12 -12.22 3.66 8.13
N GLY A 13 -12.31 2.91 9.22
CA GLY A 13 -11.88 3.35 10.55
C GLY A 13 -10.42 2.99 10.81
N HIS A 14 -9.64 3.97 11.24
CA HIS A 14 -8.30 3.71 11.79
C HIS A 14 -8.34 3.73 13.31
N ARG A 15 -7.84 2.67 13.95
CA ARG A 15 -7.70 2.62 15.41
C ARG A 15 -6.64 3.63 15.86
N LEU A 16 -6.89 4.33 16.97
CA LEU A 16 -5.90 5.23 17.58
C LEU A 16 -4.57 4.51 17.84
N GLU A 17 -4.64 3.28 18.34
CA GLU A 17 -3.49 2.40 18.57
C GLU A 17 -2.60 2.26 17.32
N MET A 18 -3.21 2.13 16.14
CA MET A 18 -2.46 2.04 14.88
C MET A 18 -1.71 3.34 14.59
N TYR A 19 -2.35 4.50 14.78
CA TYR A 19 -1.72 5.80 14.51
C TYR A 19 -0.57 6.14 15.46
N VAL A 20 -0.66 5.72 16.72
CA VAL A 20 0.42 5.92 17.71
C VAL A 20 1.46 4.80 17.68
N SER A 21 1.20 3.70 16.95
CA SER A 21 2.15 2.60 16.81
C SER A 21 3.47 3.05 16.19
N PRO A 22 4.59 2.35 16.47
CA PRO A 22 5.85 2.67 15.81
C PRO A 22 5.79 2.47 14.30
N ALA A 23 5.04 1.47 13.82
CA ALA A 23 4.85 1.21 12.39
C ALA A 23 4.30 2.43 11.64
N TRP A 24 3.34 3.15 12.23
CA TRP A 24 2.71 4.31 11.59
C TRP A 24 3.43 5.63 11.90
N SER A 25 3.77 5.84 13.17
CA SER A 25 4.30 7.12 13.65
C SER A 25 5.68 7.45 13.07
N GLU A 26 6.54 6.44 12.89
CA GLU A 26 7.86 6.58 12.27
C GLU A 26 7.79 6.58 10.73
N ALA A 27 6.83 5.86 10.14
CA ALA A 27 6.69 5.71 8.69
C ALA A 27 5.81 6.78 8.02
N ARG A 28 5.97 8.05 8.41
CA ARG A 28 5.26 9.18 7.79
C ARG A 28 5.89 9.58 6.45
N VAL A 29 5.83 8.67 5.47
CA VAL A 29 6.28 8.93 4.10
C VAL A 29 5.06 9.07 3.17
N GLY A 30 5.08 10.08 2.31
CA GLY A 30 3.95 10.41 1.42
C GLY A 30 3.48 9.23 0.54
N PRO A 31 4.39 8.55 -0.18
CA PRO A 31 4.01 7.42 -1.04
C PRO A 31 3.31 6.28 -0.30
N LEU A 32 3.72 5.97 0.94
CA LEU A 32 3.10 4.91 1.74
C LEU A 32 1.64 5.26 2.05
N ARG A 33 1.38 6.48 2.51
CA ARG A 33 0.02 6.94 2.80
C ARG A 33 -0.86 6.89 1.55
N ALA A 34 -0.37 7.43 0.44
CA ALA A 34 -1.09 7.39 -0.83
C ALA A 34 -1.39 5.95 -1.29
N MET A 35 -0.47 5.01 -1.06
CA MET A 35 -0.70 3.60 -1.39
C MET A 35 -1.81 2.98 -0.54
N LEU A 36 -1.77 3.20 0.78
CA LEU A 36 -2.80 2.70 1.70
C LEU A 36 -4.17 3.31 1.38
N GLU A 37 -4.24 4.62 1.18
CA GLU A 37 -5.46 5.32 0.80
C GLU A 37 -6.04 4.80 -0.53
N ARG A 38 -5.18 4.55 -1.54
CA ARG A 38 -5.63 3.98 -2.81
C ARG A 38 -6.23 2.58 -2.62
N LEU A 39 -5.63 1.74 -1.77
CA LEU A 39 -6.15 0.41 -1.47
C LEU A 39 -7.45 0.47 -0.66
N GLU A 40 -7.55 1.40 0.29
CA GLU A 40 -8.78 1.66 1.05
C GLU A 40 -9.92 2.08 0.12
N ILE A 41 -9.66 2.93 -0.87
CA ILE A 41 -10.65 3.32 -1.87
C ILE A 41 -11.15 2.09 -2.65
N GLU A 42 -10.27 1.14 -3.00
CA GLU A 42 -10.67 -0.10 -3.67
C GLU A 42 -11.59 -0.94 -2.76
N HIS A 43 -11.19 -1.09 -1.50
CA HIS A 43 -11.99 -1.80 -0.50
C HIS A 43 -13.36 -1.16 -0.29
N LEU A 44 -13.42 0.17 -0.23
CA LEU A 44 -14.67 0.92 -0.09
C LEU A 44 -15.56 0.80 -1.34
N ARG A 45 -14.98 0.76 -2.55
CA ARG A 45 -15.72 0.48 -3.79
C ARG A 45 -16.34 -0.91 -3.80
N HIS A 46 -15.75 -1.88 -3.09
CA HIS A 46 -16.35 -3.18 -2.80
C HIS A 46 -17.36 -3.15 -1.65
N GLY A 47 -17.76 -1.96 -1.17
CA GLY A 47 -18.70 -1.81 -0.06
C GLY A 47 -18.09 -2.10 1.31
N GLY A 48 -16.76 -2.16 1.43
CA GLY A 48 -16.09 -2.62 2.67
C GLY A 48 -15.96 -4.14 2.76
N TYR A 49 -16.10 -4.85 1.63
CA TYR A 49 -15.92 -6.30 1.54
C TYR A 49 -14.67 -6.66 0.70
N ASN A 50 -14.42 -7.95 0.54
CA ASN A 50 -13.38 -8.50 -0.35
C ASN A 50 -11.94 -7.98 -0.07
N ASN A 51 -11.64 -7.61 1.19
CA ASN A 51 -10.27 -7.33 1.59
C ASN A 51 -9.41 -8.61 1.45
N GLY A 52 -8.29 -8.52 0.73
CA GLY A 52 -7.51 -9.66 0.25
C GLY A 52 -7.69 -9.96 -1.24
N GLU A 53 -8.68 -9.34 -1.88
CA GLU A 53 -8.93 -9.36 -3.33
C GLU A 53 -8.96 -7.92 -3.88
N LEU A 54 -8.11 -7.04 -3.33
CA LEU A 54 -8.00 -5.66 -3.79
C LEU A 54 -7.05 -5.63 -4.99
N PHE A 55 -7.56 -5.40 -6.19
CA PHE A 55 -6.76 -5.38 -7.41
C PHE A 55 -6.47 -3.94 -7.82
N VAL A 56 -5.23 -3.49 -7.58
CA VAL A 56 -4.77 -2.16 -7.98
C VAL A 56 -3.52 -2.26 -8.85
N SER A 57 -3.63 -1.79 -10.09
CA SER A 57 -2.55 -1.82 -11.06
C SER A 57 -1.50 -0.74 -10.79
N TYR A 58 -0.31 -0.90 -11.37
CA TYR A 58 0.73 0.12 -11.35
C TYR A 58 0.23 1.47 -11.89
N THR A 59 -0.54 1.45 -12.98
CA THR A 59 -1.10 2.68 -13.58
C THR A 59 -2.05 3.36 -12.61
N GLN A 60 -2.91 2.61 -11.93
CA GLN A 60 -3.82 3.20 -10.94
C GLN A 60 -3.10 3.82 -9.74
N PHE A 61 -1.95 3.27 -9.32
CA PHE A 61 -1.10 3.93 -8.32
C PHE A 61 -0.45 5.20 -8.85
N VAL A 62 -0.01 5.20 -10.12
CA VAL A 62 0.52 6.41 -10.77
C VAL A 62 -0.55 7.49 -10.87
N ASP A 63 -1.75 7.15 -11.32
CA ASP A 63 -2.88 8.08 -11.44
C ASP A 63 -3.30 8.65 -10.07
N PHE A 64 -3.07 7.89 -9.00
CA PHE A 64 -3.29 8.34 -7.62
C PHE A 64 -2.17 9.23 -7.07
N GLY A 65 -1.09 9.46 -7.84
CA GLY A 65 0.00 10.37 -7.47
C GLY A 65 1.26 9.68 -6.94
N ILE A 66 1.37 8.35 -7.02
CA ILE A 66 2.59 7.64 -6.63
C ILE A 66 3.53 7.56 -7.83
N SER A 67 4.75 8.07 -7.68
CA SER A 67 5.76 7.95 -8.74
C SER A 67 5.96 6.49 -9.15
N ARG A 68 5.92 6.21 -10.46
CA ARG A 68 6.15 4.84 -10.99
C ARG A 68 7.41 4.19 -10.44
N LYS A 69 8.46 5.00 -10.19
CA LYS A 69 9.75 4.54 -9.66
C LYS A 69 9.71 4.20 -8.18
N SER A 70 8.78 4.76 -7.41
CA SER A 70 8.64 4.51 -5.97
C SER A 70 7.67 3.39 -5.65
N ILE A 71 6.75 3.00 -6.55
CA ILE A 71 5.70 2.00 -6.29
C ILE A 71 6.26 0.72 -5.67
N LYS A 72 7.24 0.06 -6.31
CA LYS A 72 7.78 -1.22 -5.82
C LYS A 72 8.38 -1.10 -4.40
N ARG A 73 9.11 -0.03 -4.13
CA ARG A 73 9.73 0.22 -2.81
C ARG A 73 8.70 0.57 -1.76
N THR A 74 7.66 1.31 -2.16
CA THR A 74 6.54 1.69 -1.31
C THR A 74 5.72 0.45 -0.93
N GLN A 75 5.47 -0.43 -1.89
CA GLN A 75 4.83 -1.73 -1.68
C GLN A 75 5.64 -2.58 -0.69
N GLN A 76 6.95 -2.69 -0.90
CA GLN A 76 7.83 -3.43 0.01
C GLN A 76 7.80 -2.83 1.43
N LEU A 77 7.91 -1.51 1.56
CA LEU A 77 7.83 -0.83 2.84
C LEU A 77 6.48 -1.10 3.54
N ALA A 78 5.37 -1.07 2.79
CA ALA A 78 4.04 -1.35 3.33
C ALA A 78 3.90 -2.80 3.85
N VAL A 79 4.52 -3.76 3.15
CA VAL A 79 4.59 -5.18 3.59
C VAL A 79 5.46 -5.30 4.84
N ASP A 80 6.66 -4.71 4.83
CA ASP A 80 7.62 -4.85 5.92
C ASP A 80 7.14 -4.19 7.23
N LEU A 81 6.34 -3.13 7.11
CA LEU A 81 5.65 -2.48 8.23
C LEU A 81 4.37 -3.20 8.65
N GLY A 82 3.98 -4.27 7.94
CA GLY A 82 2.80 -5.08 8.26
C GLY A 82 1.48 -4.36 8.03
N PHE A 83 1.41 -3.40 7.10
CA PHE A 83 0.15 -2.75 6.72
C PHE A 83 -0.57 -3.46 5.59
N ILE A 84 0.18 -4.11 4.70
CA ILE A 84 -0.39 -4.87 3.59
C ILE A 84 0.23 -6.26 3.49
N GLU A 85 -0.55 -7.20 2.96
CA GLU A 85 -0.05 -8.43 2.37
C GLU A 85 -0.27 -8.35 0.86
N VAL A 86 0.70 -8.85 0.08
CA VAL A 86 0.58 -8.98 -1.38
C VAL A 86 0.43 -10.46 -1.69
N THR A 87 -0.70 -10.83 -2.26
CA THR A 87 -0.99 -12.17 -2.75
C THR A 87 -1.04 -12.19 -4.28
N TYR A 88 -0.90 -13.38 -4.86
CA TYR A 88 -1.04 -13.58 -6.30
C TYR A 88 -2.26 -14.44 -6.54
N THR A 89 -3.06 -14.10 -7.55
CA THR A 89 -4.10 -15.01 -8.02
C THR A 89 -3.47 -16.10 -8.87
N GLU A 90 -4.18 -17.23 -9.04
CA GLU A 90 -3.79 -18.22 -10.03
C GLU A 90 -3.89 -17.59 -11.44
N GLY A 91 -2.82 -17.75 -12.22
CA GLY A 91 -2.78 -17.35 -13.62
C GLY A 91 -2.88 -18.58 -14.53
N ASP A 92 -3.11 -18.36 -15.82
CA ASP A 92 -3.17 -19.41 -16.85
C ASP A 92 -1.79 -19.97 -17.25
N GLY A 93 -0.72 -19.58 -16.53
CA GLY A 93 0.66 -19.96 -16.80
C GLY A 93 1.31 -19.17 -17.94
N VAL A 94 0.55 -18.37 -18.69
CA VAL A 94 1.03 -17.57 -19.83
C VAL A 94 1.23 -16.11 -19.41
N ILE A 95 0.32 -15.59 -18.58
CA ILE A 95 0.36 -14.21 -18.11
C ILE A 95 0.68 -14.19 -16.62
N ARG A 96 1.62 -13.32 -16.21
CA ARG A 96 1.89 -13.08 -14.79
C ARG A 96 0.59 -12.62 -14.11
N PRO A 97 0.12 -13.31 -13.06
CA PRO A 97 -1.13 -12.95 -12.43
C PRO A 97 -1.06 -11.56 -11.79
N PRO A 98 -2.19 -10.84 -11.74
CA PRO A 98 -2.25 -9.57 -11.03
C PRO A 98 -1.97 -9.75 -9.55
N ASN A 99 -1.36 -8.73 -8.94
CA ASN A 99 -1.27 -8.67 -7.48
C ASN A 99 -2.67 -8.42 -6.90
N ALA A 100 -3.04 -9.22 -5.92
CA ALA A 100 -4.09 -8.92 -4.98
C ALA A 100 -3.48 -8.38 -3.69
N TYR A 101 -4.16 -7.42 -3.06
CA TYR A 101 -3.70 -6.82 -1.81
C TYR A 101 -4.70 -7.06 -0.68
N ARG A 102 -4.18 -7.25 0.52
CA ARG A 102 -4.93 -7.26 1.78
C ARG A 102 -4.44 -6.14 2.67
N LEU A 103 -5.33 -5.32 3.19
CA LEU A 103 -5.04 -4.40 4.29
C LEU A 103 -5.10 -5.18 5.60
N THR A 104 -4.00 -5.29 6.32
CA THR A 104 -3.88 -6.16 7.52
C THR A 104 -4.66 -5.64 8.72
N TYR A 105 -4.95 -4.34 8.74
CA TYR A 105 -5.70 -3.64 9.79
C TYR A 105 -7.22 -3.65 9.58
N LEU A 106 -7.69 -4.24 8.48
CA LEU A 106 -9.10 -4.50 8.18
C LEU A 106 -9.36 -6.01 8.15
N PRO A 107 -10.57 -6.48 8.50
CA PRO A 107 -10.91 -7.90 8.39
C PRO A 107 -10.75 -8.38 6.94
N ALA A 108 -10.14 -9.55 6.75
CA ALA A 108 -10.08 -10.19 5.43
C ALA A 108 -11.49 -10.67 5.00
N LYS A 109 -11.68 -10.99 3.71
CA LYS A 109 -12.91 -11.59 3.21
C LYS A 109 -13.30 -12.83 4.03
N GLY A 110 -14.53 -12.85 4.55
CA GLY A 110 -15.05 -13.93 5.38
C GLY A 110 -14.48 -13.99 6.81
N LYS A 111 -13.73 -12.96 7.24
CA LYS A 111 -13.23 -12.83 8.61
C LYS A 111 -13.90 -11.66 9.32
N THR A 112 -13.99 -11.75 10.64
CA THR A 112 -14.59 -10.73 11.50
C THR A 112 -13.54 -9.81 12.14
N THR A 113 -12.30 -10.28 12.27
CA THR A 113 -11.20 -9.55 12.91
C THR A 113 -10.02 -9.32 11.95
N PRO A 114 -9.32 -8.18 12.07
CA PRO A 114 -8.07 -7.92 11.36
C PRO A 114 -6.90 -8.72 11.97
N THR A 115 -5.82 -8.90 11.21
CA THR A 115 -4.59 -9.59 11.69
C THR A 115 -3.63 -8.66 12.40
N ASP A 116 -3.68 -7.36 12.08
CA ASP A 116 -2.90 -6.31 12.75
C ASP A 116 -1.39 -6.58 12.82
N GLU A 117 -0.82 -7.04 11.72
CA GLU A 117 0.62 -7.40 11.61
C GLU A 117 1.55 -6.24 11.99
N TRP A 118 1.13 -5.00 11.76
CA TRP A 118 1.82 -3.77 12.18
C TRP A 118 2.10 -3.71 13.69
N LYS A 119 1.35 -4.43 14.55
CA LYS A 119 1.59 -4.48 16.00
C LYS A 119 2.93 -5.13 16.35
N THR A 120 3.47 -5.97 15.47
CA THR A 120 4.75 -6.66 15.69
C THR A 120 5.96 -5.77 15.44
N ILE A 121 5.76 -4.56 14.91
CA ILE A 121 6.84 -3.69 14.48
C ILE A 121 7.31 -2.79 15.63
N THR A 122 8.56 -2.99 16.04
CA THR A 122 9.24 -2.12 17.02
C THR A 122 9.64 -0.78 16.39
N LYS A 123 9.94 0.21 17.24
CA LYS A 123 10.38 1.54 16.81
C LYS A 123 11.69 1.49 16.05
N GLU A 124 12.63 0.68 16.51
CA GLU A 124 13.95 0.48 15.90
C GLU A 124 13.80 -0.15 14.51
N LYS A 125 12.92 -1.16 14.40
CA LYS A 125 12.62 -1.81 13.12
C LYS A 125 11.97 -0.83 12.15
N ALA A 126 10.96 -0.07 12.59
CA ALA A 126 10.28 0.91 11.75
C ALA A 126 11.24 1.98 11.21
N LYS A 127 12.09 2.55 12.08
CA LYS A 127 13.11 3.52 11.68
C LYS A 127 14.06 2.96 10.63
N ARG A 128 14.60 1.76 10.86
CA ARG A 128 15.50 1.10 9.90
C ARG A 128 14.84 0.91 8.53
N LEU A 129 13.59 0.48 8.48
CA LEU A 129 12.85 0.28 7.23
C LEU A 129 12.62 1.60 6.49
N VAL A 130 12.27 2.67 7.22
CA VAL A 130 12.05 4.01 6.64
C VAL A 130 13.37 4.62 6.14
N GLU A 131 14.46 4.42 6.86
CA GLU A 131 15.80 4.86 6.43
C GLU A 131 16.25 4.13 5.16
N ALA A 132 16.07 2.81 5.10
CA ALA A 132 16.35 2.03 3.90
C ALA A 132 15.51 2.52 2.70
N PHE A 133 14.20 2.74 2.89
CA PHE A 133 13.34 3.30 1.86
C PHE A 133 13.83 4.66 1.34
N ARG A 134 14.20 5.57 2.25
CA ARG A 134 14.73 6.90 1.89
C ARG A 134 16.06 6.83 1.16
N ALA A 135 16.94 5.91 1.56
CA ALA A 135 18.22 5.70 0.90
C ALA A 135 18.02 5.21 -0.55
N ASP A 136 17.14 4.23 -0.75
CA ASP A 136 16.82 3.70 -2.07
C ASP A 136 16.16 4.75 -2.98
N ASP A 137 15.28 5.59 -2.42
CA ASP A 137 14.62 6.65 -3.18
C ASP A 137 15.63 7.72 -3.65
N LYS A 138 16.55 8.11 -2.76
CA LYS A 138 17.67 9.00 -3.12
C LYS A 138 18.57 8.37 -4.20
N ALA A 139 18.90 7.09 -4.07
CA ALA A 139 19.72 6.38 -5.05
C ALA A 139 19.04 6.34 -6.43
N ALA A 140 17.73 6.07 -6.47
CA ALA A 140 16.96 6.05 -7.70
C ALA A 140 16.84 7.43 -8.37
N ALA A 141 16.69 8.49 -7.57
CA ALA A 141 16.71 9.87 -8.06
C ALA A 141 18.07 10.23 -8.68
N LYS A 142 19.18 9.84 -8.01
CA LYS A 142 20.54 10.06 -8.53
C LYS A 142 20.79 9.31 -9.84
N ALA A 143 20.39 8.03 -9.91
CA ALA A 143 20.51 7.23 -11.12
C ALA A 143 19.76 7.88 -12.29
N THR A 144 18.52 8.34 -12.05
CA THR A 144 17.71 9.04 -13.07
C THR A 144 18.42 10.29 -13.60
N LYS A 145 18.98 11.13 -12.70
CA LYS A 145 19.70 12.35 -13.11
C LYS A 145 20.93 12.02 -13.95
N LYS A 146 21.67 10.97 -13.59
CA LYS A 146 22.84 10.51 -14.37
C LYS A 146 22.44 10.10 -15.78
N THR A 147 21.39 9.28 -15.93
CA THR A 147 20.90 8.84 -17.24
C THR A 147 20.44 10.01 -18.11
N ILE A 148 19.73 11.00 -17.54
CA ILE A 148 19.31 12.19 -18.30
C ILE A 148 20.53 13.00 -18.77
N ARG A 149 21.56 13.13 -17.94
CA ARG A 149 22.80 13.83 -18.30
C ARG A 149 23.58 13.12 -19.41
N GLU A 150 23.60 11.79 -19.42
CA GLU A 150 24.31 10.99 -20.43
C GLU A 150 23.57 10.96 -21.78
N ALA A 151 22.26 11.26 -21.78
CA ALA A 151 21.43 11.31 -22.97
C ALA A 151 21.30 12.71 -23.60
N ALA A 152 21.89 13.74 -22.96
CA ALA A 152 21.90 15.14 -23.41
C ALA A 152 23.27 15.52 -23.94
#